data_AF-A0A5B0QL76-F1
#
_entry.id   AF-A0A5B0QL76-F1
#
_cell.length_a   1.000
_cell.length_b   1.000
_cell.length_c   1.000
_cell.angle_alpha   90.00
_cell.angle_beta   90.00
_cell.angle_gamma   90.00
#
_symmetry.space_group_name_H-M   'P 1'
#
loop_
_entity.id
_entity.type
_entity.pdbx_description
1 polymer ?
#
loop_
_entity_poly.entity_id
_entity_poly.type
_entity_poly.pdbx_seq_one_letter_code
_entity_poly.pdbx_strand_id
1 'polypeptide(L)'
;MEAYRTAEADLLWILDSNARVHPTTLARAVSVLCPPSGPTRSRGRTRIGLVHHVPAAILPKPGGKQNAQRGLGCLLEACFLNGNHARQYLSLNALGVASCLMGKSNLFYRSDLEQATRRFLARNRGDNRPNNPRFDLDESDEQASLLGSSNNSSNRNQHSSFDALELFGQYLAEDNMIGQTLWDDGIRHAMTIDVVGNVVGPLSVKDYFSRRIRWIRARKYMSIGTTLVEPFTESILLGIVMTLAVDRLDLTNGMSKKVVMMIHEVMYFMLDYLVYRSLLQSPLVLSALQSASAPGPIYTRQPAKASASTGSSSSSTVVPSSASASSSSATYHHPYSEQEEEPSQQQQQEEQHHERDGGEELIQIKLNFFEFLIGWTLRECSALSIWLIAMSSNKVQWRKPGKVLTVLRNARVAESN
;
A
#
# COMPACT_ATOMS: atom_id res chain seq x y z
N MET A 1 15.66 6.37 -2.81
CA MET A 1 15.01 7.70 -2.91
C MET A 1 15.03 8.31 -4.30
N GLU A 2 16.00 8.00 -5.16
CA GLU A 2 16.14 8.57 -6.52
C GLU A 2 14.83 8.77 -7.30
N ALA A 3 14.02 7.73 -7.50
CA ALA A 3 12.75 7.83 -8.24
C ALA A 3 11.72 8.85 -7.66
N TYR A 4 11.82 9.20 -6.37
CA TYR A 4 11.03 10.27 -5.76
C TYR A 4 11.66 11.65 -6.01
N ARG A 5 12.98 11.74 -6.14
CA ARG A 5 13.72 12.97 -6.45
C ARG A 5 13.60 13.36 -7.93
N THR A 6 13.61 12.36 -8.83
CA THR A 6 13.61 12.57 -10.29
C THR A 6 12.23 12.67 -10.93
N ALA A 7 11.14 12.28 -10.24
CA ALA A 7 9.79 12.35 -10.80
C ALA A 7 9.33 13.81 -11.01
N GLU A 8 9.10 14.19 -12.26
CA GLU A 8 8.77 15.58 -12.66
C GLU A 8 7.41 16.06 -12.14
N ALA A 9 6.43 15.15 -12.02
CA ALA A 9 5.07 15.47 -11.60
C ALA A 9 4.96 15.70 -10.08
N ASP A 10 4.13 16.66 -9.66
CA ASP A 10 3.77 16.86 -8.25
C ASP A 10 2.81 15.76 -7.75
N LEU A 11 1.99 15.17 -8.62
CA LEU A 11 1.08 14.09 -8.27
C LEU A 11 1.79 12.73 -8.39
N LEU A 12 2.00 12.06 -7.25
CA LEU A 12 2.76 10.81 -7.16
C LEU A 12 1.85 9.64 -6.80
N TRP A 13 2.05 8.49 -7.46
CA TRP A 13 1.37 7.23 -7.14
C TRP A 13 2.38 6.19 -6.66
N ILE A 14 2.35 5.85 -5.38
CA ILE A 14 3.15 4.75 -4.81
C ILE A 14 2.32 3.47 -4.87
N LEU A 15 2.89 2.43 -5.50
CA LEU A 15 2.32 1.11 -5.68
C LEU A 15 3.33 0.03 -5.25
N ASP A 16 2.85 -0.98 -4.54
CA ASP A 16 3.67 -2.14 -4.16
C ASP A 16 3.88 -3.07 -5.37
N SER A 17 5.04 -3.72 -5.53
CA SER A 17 5.33 -4.53 -6.73
C SER A 17 4.41 -5.76 -6.90
N ASN A 18 3.81 -6.25 -5.81
CA ASN A 18 2.79 -7.30 -5.83
C ASN A 18 1.35 -6.77 -5.94
N ALA A 19 1.16 -5.46 -6.15
CA ALA A 19 -0.14 -4.85 -6.39
C ALA A 19 -0.60 -5.11 -7.83
N ARG A 20 -1.91 -5.23 -8.02
CA ARG A 20 -2.61 -5.21 -9.31
C ARG A 20 -3.81 -4.27 -9.17
N VAL A 21 -4.15 -3.55 -10.23
CA VAL A 21 -5.19 -2.51 -10.25
C VAL A 21 -5.91 -2.59 -11.60
N HIS A 22 -7.15 -2.09 -11.66
CA HIS A 22 -7.86 -2.00 -12.93
C HIS A 22 -7.24 -0.88 -13.78
N PRO A 23 -7.15 -0.98 -15.12
CA PRO A 23 -6.53 0.06 -15.96
C PRO A 23 -7.10 1.47 -15.75
N THR A 24 -8.38 1.58 -15.35
CA THR A 24 -9.05 2.85 -15.06
C THR A 24 -9.04 3.28 -13.58
N THR A 25 -8.33 2.56 -12.69
CA THR A 25 -8.21 2.93 -11.26
C THR A 25 -7.53 4.29 -11.08
N LEU A 26 -6.46 4.58 -11.82
CA LEU A 26 -5.78 5.89 -11.74
C LEU A 26 -6.71 7.05 -12.11
N ALA A 27 -7.48 6.91 -13.20
CA ALA A 27 -8.43 7.93 -13.62
C ALA A 27 -9.50 8.21 -12.56
N ARG A 28 -10.03 7.16 -11.89
CA ARG A 28 -10.95 7.33 -10.77
C ARG A 28 -10.29 7.99 -9.56
N ALA A 29 -9.07 7.61 -9.22
CA ALA A 29 -8.33 8.20 -8.10
C ALA A 29 -8.02 9.69 -8.33
N VAL A 30 -7.59 10.06 -9.55
CA VAL A 30 -7.41 11.47 -9.96
C VAL A 30 -8.75 12.23 -9.89
N SER A 31 -9.87 11.63 -10.32
CA SER A 31 -11.20 12.29 -10.24
C SER A 31 -11.73 12.52 -8.82
N VAL A 32 -11.11 11.93 -7.79
CA VAL A 32 -11.41 12.19 -6.37
C VAL A 32 -10.49 13.27 -5.78
N LEU A 33 -9.32 13.50 -6.37
CA LEU A 33 -8.41 14.62 -6.03
C LEU A 33 -8.71 15.91 -6.80
N CYS A 34 -9.34 15.81 -7.98
CA CYS A 34 -9.61 16.92 -8.89
C CYS A 34 -11.12 17.26 -8.99
N PRO A 35 -11.51 18.55 -8.99
CA PRO A 35 -10.67 19.72 -8.76
C PRO A 35 -10.17 19.75 -7.31
N PRO A 36 -9.03 20.40 -7.03
CA PRO A 36 -8.65 20.69 -5.65
C PRO A 36 -9.80 21.45 -5.00
N SER A 37 -10.31 20.96 -3.86
CA SER A 37 -11.14 21.78 -3.01
C SER A 37 -10.31 23.00 -2.61
N GLY A 38 -10.65 24.17 -3.17
CA GLY A 38 -9.95 25.42 -2.90
C GLY A 38 -9.92 25.74 -1.40
N PRO A 39 -9.09 26.69 -0.94
CA PRO A 39 -8.79 26.87 0.49
C PRO A 39 -10.05 27.05 1.35
N THR A 40 -10.50 25.96 1.98
CA THR A 40 -11.78 25.88 2.70
C THR A 40 -11.71 26.51 4.09
N ARG A 41 -11.36 27.81 4.13
CA ARG A 41 -11.73 28.71 5.24
C ARG A 41 -13.25 28.94 5.33
N SER A 42 -14.02 28.46 4.34
CA SER A 42 -15.43 28.13 4.51
C SER A 42 -15.58 26.94 5.48
N ARG A 43 -15.96 27.22 6.72
CA ARG A 43 -16.22 26.24 7.81
C ARG A 43 -16.89 24.95 7.29
N GLY A 44 -16.21 23.81 7.48
CA GLY A 44 -16.86 22.48 7.52
C GLY A 44 -16.38 21.43 6.52
N ARG A 45 -15.70 21.78 5.42
CA ARG A 45 -15.28 20.79 4.40
C ARG A 45 -13.75 20.71 4.28
N THR A 46 -13.18 19.62 4.79
CA THR A 46 -11.76 19.29 4.64
C THR A 46 -11.40 18.95 3.19
N ARG A 47 -10.18 19.31 2.75
CA ARG A 47 -9.66 18.97 1.43
C ARG A 47 -9.18 17.51 1.40
N ILE A 48 -9.53 16.76 0.36
CA ILE A 48 -8.87 15.50 0.03
C ILE A 48 -7.54 15.83 -0.64
N GLY A 49 -6.43 15.29 -0.13
CA GLY A 49 -5.09 15.42 -0.73
C GLY A 49 -4.40 14.07 -0.96
N LEU A 50 -5.06 12.98 -0.57
CA LEU A 50 -4.60 11.61 -0.77
C LEU A 50 -5.76 10.70 -1.15
N VAL A 51 -5.54 9.79 -2.10
CA VAL A 51 -6.44 8.67 -2.42
C VAL A 51 -5.72 7.33 -2.25
N HIS A 52 -6.42 6.37 -1.67
CA HIS A 52 -5.92 5.03 -1.37
C HIS A 52 -6.97 3.96 -1.65
N HIS A 53 -6.56 2.69 -1.75
CA HIS A 53 -7.42 1.58 -2.14
C HIS A 53 -7.42 0.47 -1.09
N VAL A 54 -8.50 -0.32 -1.05
CA VAL A 54 -8.63 -1.46 -0.13
C VAL A 54 -7.75 -2.63 -0.63
N PRO A 55 -6.80 -3.15 0.18
CA PRO A 55 -6.05 -4.34 -0.22
C PRO A 55 -6.93 -5.59 -0.24
N ALA A 56 -7.11 -6.18 -1.42
CA ALA A 56 -7.81 -7.45 -1.61
C ALA A 56 -6.81 -8.55 -1.98
N ALA A 57 -6.82 -9.68 -1.28
CA ALA A 57 -5.99 -10.83 -1.59
C ALA A 57 -6.42 -11.52 -2.89
N ILE A 58 -5.47 -11.67 -3.81
CA ILE A 58 -5.57 -12.50 -5.01
C ILE A 58 -4.72 -13.75 -4.79
N LEU A 59 -5.29 -14.93 -5.03
CA LEU A 59 -4.58 -16.22 -4.90
C LEU A 59 -4.23 -16.81 -6.28
N PRO A 60 -3.15 -17.60 -6.40
CA PRO A 60 -2.84 -18.36 -7.60
C PRO A 60 -3.91 -19.43 -7.87
N LYS A 61 -4.17 -19.75 -9.14
CA LYS A 61 -5.05 -20.88 -9.52
C LYS A 61 -4.52 -22.22 -8.97
N PRO A 62 -5.36 -23.08 -8.40
CA PRO A 62 -4.99 -24.46 -8.10
C PRO A 62 -4.79 -25.24 -9.40
N GLY A 63 -3.63 -25.87 -9.60
CA GLY A 63 -3.37 -26.78 -10.72
C GLY A 63 -2.41 -26.28 -11.81
N GLY A 64 -1.84 -25.07 -11.69
CA GLY A 64 -0.73 -24.65 -12.56
C GLY A 64 0.55 -25.48 -12.33
N LYS A 65 1.52 -25.40 -13.26
CA LYS A 65 2.80 -26.14 -13.16
C LYS A 65 3.54 -25.93 -11.83
N GLN A 66 3.37 -24.76 -11.20
CA GLN A 66 3.75 -24.52 -9.81
C GLN A 66 2.75 -25.19 -8.86
N ASN A 67 2.72 -26.53 -8.84
CA ASN A 67 1.76 -27.33 -8.07
C ASN A 67 2.09 -27.39 -6.55
N ALA A 68 2.70 -26.32 -6.04
CA ALA A 68 2.85 -26.05 -4.62
C ALA A 68 1.45 -25.77 -4.04
N GLN A 69 0.91 -26.76 -3.33
CA GLN A 69 -0.45 -26.76 -2.77
C GLN A 69 -0.82 -25.39 -2.18
N ARG A 70 -1.99 -24.85 -2.56
CA ARG A 70 -2.57 -23.61 -2.03
C ARG A 70 -2.72 -23.72 -0.51
N GLY A 71 -1.69 -23.28 0.20
CA GLY A 71 -1.48 -23.62 1.60
C GLY A 71 -2.47 -22.95 2.53
N LEU A 72 -2.62 -23.52 3.73
CA LEU A 72 -3.48 -22.96 4.77
C LEU A 72 -3.06 -21.53 5.18
N GLY A 73 -1.77 -21.18 5.04
CA GLY A 73 -1.28 -19.81 5.20
C GLY A 73 -1.82 -18.84 4.14
N CYS A 74 -1.90 -19.26 2.87
CA CYS A 74 -2.52 -18.47 1.79
C CYS A 74 -4.03 -18.28 2.05
N LEU A 75 -4.73 -19.32 2.55
CA LEU A 75 -6.14 -19.23 2.88
C LEU A 75 -6.41 -18.28 4.06
N LEU A 76 -5.57 -18.34 5.11
CA LEU A 76 -5.62 -17.43 6.25
C LEU A 76 -5.34 -15.97 5.85
N GLU A 77 -4.31 -15.73 5.04
CA GLU A 77 -3.99 -14.39 4.50
C GLU A 77 -5.16 -13.84 3.68
N ALA A 78 -5.82 -14.68 2.86
CA ALA A 78 -6.98 -14.27 2.06
C ALA A 78 -8.23 -13.99 2.89
N CYS A 79 -8.59 -14.86 3.84
CA CYS A 79 -9.76 -14.64 4.71
C CYS A 79 -9.53 -13.50 5.71
N PHE A 80 -8.28 -13.21 6.09
CA PHE A 80 -7.93 -11.98 6.80
C PHE A 80 -8.16 -10.74 5.91
N LEU A 81 -7.41 -10.62 4.80
CA LEU A 81 -7.42 -9.41 3.96
C LEU A 81 -8.79 -9.09 3.36
N ASN A 82 -9.52 -10.11 2.89
CA ASN A 82 -10.81 -9.94 2.22
C ASN A 82 -12.03 -9.93 3.17
N GLY A 83 -11.85 -10.28 4.44
CA GLY A 83 -12.89 -10.27 5.47
C GLY A 83 -12.63 -9.18 6.49
N ASN A 84 -12.22 -9.58 7.70
CA ASN A 84 -12.08 -8.70 8.86
C ASN A 84 -11.21 -7.46 8.59
N HIS A 85 -10.10 -7.62 7.86
CA HIS A 85 -9.24 -6.51 7.51
C HIS A 85 -9.98 -5.44 6.69
N ALA A 86 -10.63 -5.86 5.59
CA ALA A 86 -11.44 -4.98 4.77
C ALA A 86 -12.60 -4.37 5.56
N ARG A 87 -13.26 -5.14 6.44
CA ARG A 87 -14.31 -4.64 7.35
C ARG A 87 -13.79 -3.51 8.24
N GLN A 88 -12.69 -3.74 8.96
CA GLN A 88 -12.06 -2.77 9.87
C GLN A 88 -11.62 -1.51 9.10
N TYR A 89 -10.93 -1.69 7.97
CA TYR A 89 -10.39 -0.62 7.13
C TYR A 89 -11.49 0.23 6.47
N LEU A 90 -12.53 -0.40 5.91
CA LEU A 90 -13.69 0.31 5.36
C LEU A 90 -14.43 1.09 6.46
N SER A 91 -14.64 0.49 7.63
CA SER A 91 -15.33 1.15 8.75
C SER A 91 -14.57 2.37 9.28
N LEU A 92 -13.25 2.26 9.48
CA LEU A 92 -12.42 3.38 9.96
C LEU A 92 -12.43 4.55 8.98
N ASN A 93 -12.28 4.28 7.68
CA ASN A 93 -12.27 5.31 6.64
C ASN A 93 -13.67 5.91 6.38
N ALA A 94 -14.74 5.12 6.51
CA ALA A 94 -16.12 5.62 6.43
C ALA A 94 -16.53 6.49 7.63
N LEU A 95 -16.03 6.17 8.83
CA LEU A 95 -16.24 6.98 10.04
C LEU A 95 -15.36 8.24 10.05
N GLY A 96 -14.21 8.23 9.35
CA GLY A 96 -13.34 9.39 9.23
C GLY A 96 -12.77 9.90 10.57
N VAL A 97 -12.59 9.00 11.55
CA VAL A 97 -12.18 9.33 12.93
C VAL A 97 -10.66 9.37 13.13
N ALA A 98 -9.89 8.73 12.26
CA ALA A 98 -8.43 8.67 12.32
C ALA A 98 -7.83 8.41 10.92
N SER A 99 -6.55 8.73 10.74
CA SER A 99 -5.76 8.21 9.62
C SER A 99 -5.77 6.68 9.63
N CYS A 100 -6.06 6.06 8.48
CA CYS A 100 -5.94 4.62 8.30
C CYS A 100 -5.38 4.33 6.89
N LEU A 101 -4.08 4.55 6.73
CA LEU A 101 -3.38 4.37 5.45
C LEU A 101 -2.68 3.01 5.35
N MET A 102 -2.50 2.54 4.10
CA MET A 102 -1.79 1.29 3.79
C MET A 102 -0.99 1.40 2.48
N GLY A 103 0.26 0.95 2.49
CA GLY A 103 1.30 1.16 1.48
C GLY A 103 1.06 0.57 0.10
N LYS A 104 -0.09 -0.07 -0.15
CA LYS A 104 -0.35 -0.83 -1.38
C LYS A 104 -0.62 0.02 -2.61
N SER A 105 -1.30 1.14 -2.46
CA SER A 105 -1.69 2.04 -3.55
C SER A 105 -2.08 3.38 -2.95
N ASN A 106 -1.19 4.38 -3.03
CA ASN A 106 -1.39 5.71 -2.45
C ASN A 106 -1.05 6.79 -3.47
N LEU A 107 -2.04 7.58 -3.86
CA LEU A 107 -1.95 8.68 -4.80
C LEU A 107 -2.06 10.01 -4.03
N PHE A 108 -1.03 10.85 -4.05
CA PHE A 108 -0.98 12.11 -3.27
C PHE A 108 -0.08 13.15 -3.93
N TYR A 109 -0.22 14.41 -3.53
CA TYR A 109 0.66 15.50 -3.99
C TYR A 109 1.95 15.56 -3.16
N ARG A 110 3.12 15.64 -3.82
CA ARG A 110 4.43 15.87 -3.19
C ARG A 110 4.40 17.17 -2.40
N SER A 111 3.86 18.24 -2.99
CA SER A 111 3.72 19.56 -2.39
C SER A 111 2.95 19.54 -1.06
N ASP A 112 1.87 18.76 -0.95
CA ASP A 112 1.15 18.53 0.30
C ASP A 112 2.01 17.82 1.34
N LEU A 113 2.67 16.73 0.95
CA LEU A 113 3.51 15.94 1.86
C LEU A 113 4.69 16.77 2.40
N GLU A 114 5.38 17.51 1.54
CA GLU A 114 6.43 18.43 1.96
C GLU A 114 5.90 19.50 2.93
N GLN A 115 4.75 20.11 2.64
CA GLN A 115 4.21 21.20 3.45
C GLN A 115 3.76 20.71 4.83
N ALA A 116 3.04 19.58 4.89
CA ALA A 116 2.63 18.95 6.15
C ALA A 116 3.84 18.47 6.97
N THR A 117 4.85 17.90 6.31
CA THR A 117 6.07 17.42 6.99
C THR A 117 6.91 18.57 7.58
N ARG A 118 7.02 19.71 6.86
CA ARG A 118 7.65 20.93 7.41
C ARG A 118 6.93 21.42 8.67
N ARG A 119 5.59 21.33 8.72
CA ARG A 119 4.78 21.68 9.90
C ARG A 119 4.92 20.68 11.05
N PHE A 120 4.97 19.38 10.75
CA PHE A 120 5.26 18.33 11.73
C PHE A 120 6.62 18.55 12.42
N LEU A 121 7.68 18.79 11.64
CA LEU A 121 9.00 19.11 12.18
C LEU A 121 9.00 20.40 13.02
N ALA A 122 8.26 21.43 12.59
CA ALA A 122 8.14 22.67 13.34
C ALA A 122 7.40 22.50 14.69
N ARG A 123 6.37 21.64 14.75
CA ARG A 123 5.66 21.30 16.00
C ARG A 123 6.60 20.59 16.98
N ASN A 124 7.28 19.54 16.53
CA ASN A 124 8.16 18.74 17.41
C ASN A 124 9.37 19.54 17.94
N ARG A 125 9.91 20.49 17.17
CA ARG A 125 10.94 21.45 17.66
C ARG A 125 10.39 22.47 18.68
N GLY A 126 9.07 22.67 18.74
CA GLY A 126 8.43 23.55 19.71
C GLY A 126 8.40 22.96 21.11
N ASP A 127 8.11 21.66 21.22
CA ASP A 127 8.01 20.93 22.49
C ASP A 127 9.40 20.70 23.14
N ASN A 128 10.46 20.54 22.33
CA ASN A 128 11.84 20.40 22.81
C ASN A 128 12.49 21.72 23.31
N ARG A 129 11.72 22.75 23.67
CA ARG A 129 12.27 23.99 24.27
C ARG A 129 12.74 23.74 25.72
N PRO A 130 13.91 24.26 26.13
CA PRO A 130 14.62 23.80 27.32
C PRO A 130 14.06 24.36 28.64
N ASN A 131 12.92 23.82 29.08
CA ASN A 131 12.39 23.99 30.44
C ASN A 131 12.37 22.67 31.25
N ASN A 132 12.90 21.57 30.72
CA ASN A 132 12.92 20.27 31.41
C ASN A 132 14.20 19.46 31.07
N PRO A 133 15.26 19.52 31.90
CA PRO A 133 16.56 18.93 31.58
C PRO A 133 16.61 17.43 31.93
N ARG A 134 15.99 16.58 31.09
CA ARG A 134 16.15 15.10 31.14
C ARG A 134 15.58 14.40 29.90
N PHE A 135 16.35 14.34 28.83
CA PHE A 135 16.38 13.22 27.88
C PHE A 135 17.73 13.25 27.15
N ASP A 136 18.32 12.08 26.94
CA ASP A 136 19.59 11.95 26.23
C ASP A 136 19.39 12.25 24.74
N LEU A 137 20.31 13.03 24.16
CA LEU A 137 20.25 13.44 22.75
C LEU A 137 20.69 12.27 21.86
N ASP A 138 19.77 11.81 21.03
CA ASP A 138 19.93 10.67 20.11
C ASP A 138 20.33 11.18 18.71
N GLU A 139 21.16 10.44 17.95
CA GLU A 139 21.80 10.90 16.71
C GLU A 139 20.80 11.43 15.65
N SER A 140 19.56 10.96 15.71
CA SER A 140 18.47 11.42 14.83
C SER A 140 18.09 12.90 14.99
N ASP A 141 18.40 13.55 16.13
CA ASP A 141 18.25 15.00 16.29
C ASP A 141 19.35 15.79 15.56
N GLU A 142 20.50 15.19 15.25
CA GLU A 142 21.47 15.78 14.32
C GLU A 142 20.86 15.83 12.91
N GLN A 143 20.24 14.75 12.45
CA GLN A 143 19.57 14.76 11.14
C GLN A 143 18.38 15.74 11.11
N ALA A 144 17.61 15.84 12.20
CA ALA A 144 16.53 16.82 12.33
C ALA A 144 17.02 18.28 12.46
N SER A 145 18.27 18.53 12.87
CA SER A 145 18.87 19.88 12.99
C SER A 145 19.73 20.27 11.79
N LEU A 146 20.35 19.33 11.07
CA LEU A 146 20.89 19.53 9.72
C LEU A 146 19.77 19.97 8.75
N LEU A 147 18.58 19.38 8.87
CA LEU A 147 17.32 19.85 8.25
C LEU A 147 16.79 21.19 8.84
N GLY A 148 17.55 21.87 9.70
CA GLY A 148 17.20 23.15 10.34
C GLY A 148 18.24 24.26 10.15
N SER A 149 19.51 23.91 9.98
CA SER A 149 20.64 24.84 9.89
C SER A 149 20.78 25.55 8.53
N SER A 150 19.80 25.42 7.63
CA SER A 150 19.69 26.25 6.41
C SER A 150 19.20 27.67 6.74
N ASN A 151 19.96 28.36 7.59
CA ASN A 151 19.59 29.62 8.21
C ASN A 151 20.66 30.71 7.97
N ASN A 152 21.39 30.61 6.85
CA ASN A 152 22.33 31.63 6.40
C ASN A 152 21.68 32.52 5.33
N SER A 153 21.41 33.78 5.69
CA SER A 153 20.50 34.68 4.97
C SER A 153 21.18 35.43 3.81
N SER A 154 21.58 34.72 2.75
CA SER A 154 22.23 35.36 1.59
C SER A 154 21.94 34.75 0.21
N ASN A 155 21.25 33.60 0.10
CA ASN A 155 20.94 33.01 -1.21
C ASN A 155 19.55 32.35 -1.22
N ARG A 156 18.56 33.00 -1.84
CA ARG A 156 17.14 32.58 -1.80
C ARG A 156 16.71 31.69 -2.98
N ASN A 157 17.63 31.38 -3.90
CA ASN A 157 17.36 30.78 -5.21
C ASN A 157 18.03 29.40 -5.41
N GLN A 158 18.25 28.62 -4.35
CA GLN A 158 18.60 27.19 -4.49
C GLN A 158 17.51 26.30 -3.90
N HIS A 159 16.93 25.45 -4.76
CA HIS A 159 16.04 24.37 -4.38
C HIS A 159 16.85 23.25 -3.72
N SER A 160 17.13 23.36 -2.41
CA SER A 160 17.40 22.17 -1.61
C SER A 160 16.09 21.40 -1.44
N SER A 161 15.89 20.41 -2.30
CA SER A 161 14.69 19.56 -2.30
C SER A 161 14.56 18.84 -0.97
N PHE A 162 13.58 19.22 -0.17
CA PHE A 162 13.32 18.59 1.11
C PHE A 162 12.63 17.24 0.87
N ASP A 163 13.40 16.15 0.94
CA ASP A 163 12.91 14.78 0.72
C ASP A 163 12.01 14.30 1.87
N ALA A 164 10.78 14.82 1.90
CA ALA A 164 9.78 14.49 2.92
C ALA A 164 9.55 12.97 3.04
N LEU A 165 9.57 12.24 1.92
CA LEU A 165 9.41 10.79 1.90
C LEU A 165 10.60 10.03 2.53
N GLU A 166 11.83 10.57 2.47
CA GLU A 166 13.01 9.94 3.08
C GLU A 166 12.92 9.99 4.61
N LEU A 167 12.40 11.09 5.18
CA LEU A 167 12.12 11.20 6.61
C LEU A 167 11.20 10.09 7.12
N PHE A 168 10.27 9.58 6.31
CA PHE A 168 9.38 8.49 6.74
C PHE A 168 10.03 7.10 6.70
N GLY A 169 11.20 6.94 6.07
CA GLY A 169 11.95 5.67 6.04
C GLY A 169 12.45 5.17 7.41
N GLN A 170 12.40 6.00 8.45
CA GLN A 170 12.69 5.62 9.85
C GLN A 170 11.57 4.83 10.54
N TYR A 171 10.43 4.59 9.86
CA TYR A 171 9.27 3.87 10.37
C TYR A 171 9.03 2.55 9.60
N LEU A 172 8.42 1.55 10.24
CA LEU A 172 8.06 0.26 9.59
C LEU A 172 6.65 0.21 8.96
N ALA A 173 5.91 1.30 9.11
CA ALA A 173 4.67 1.61 8.42
C ALA A 173 4.74 3.11 8.09
N GLU A 174 5.70 3.42 7.21
CA GLU A 174 5.98 4.72 6.64
C GLU A 174 4.74 5.33 5.97
N ASP A 175 3.92 4.48 5.35
CA ASP A 175 2.58 4.73 4.84
C ASP A 175 1.66 5.36 5.90
N ASN A 176 1.49 4.70 7.04
CA ASN A 176 0.60 5.15 8.11
C ASN A 176 1.08 6.47 8.72
N MET A 177 2.39 6.69 8.79
CA MET A 177 2.98 7.95 9.28
C MET A 177 2.85 9.11 8.28
N ILE A 178 2.97 8.86 6.98
CA ILE A 178 2.62 9.81 5.91
C ILE A 178 1.15 10.21 6.02
N GLY A 179 0.27 9.21 6.14
CA GLY A 179 -1.17 9.39 6.28
C GLY A 179 -1.52 10.24 7.50
N GLN A 180 -0.93 9.93 8.66
CA GLN A 180 -1.14 10.66 9.91
C GLN A 180 -0.62 12.10 9.82
N THR A 181 0.52 12.33 9.18
CA THR A 181 1.11 13.68 9.01
C THR A 181 0.20 14.57 8.16
N LEU A 182 -0.36 14.04 7.07
CA LEU A 182 -1.36 14.76 6.26
C LEU A 182 -2.65 15.00 7.06
N TRP A 183 -3.08 14.00 7.84
CA TRP A 183 -4.30 14.06 8.66
C TRP A 183 -4.25 15.15 9.74
N ASP A 184 -3.11 15.27 10.42
CA ASP A 184 -2.87 16.27 11.47
C ASP A 184 -2.62 17.68 10.94
N ASP A 185 -2.42 17.82 9.62
CA ASP A 185 -2.40 19.09 8.88
C ASP A 185 -3.77 19.47 8.27
N GLY A 186 -4.82 18.68 8.58
CA GLY A 186 -6.20 18.92 8.14
C GLY A 186 -6.53 18.41 6.73
N ILE A 187 -5.56 17.83 6.02
CA ILE A 187 -5.77 17.11 4.76
C ILE A 187 -6.46 15.77 5.09
N ARG A 188 -7.35 15.29 4.21
CA ARG A 188 -8.05 14.01 4.39
C ARG A 188 -7.75 13.03 3.26
N HIS A 189 -7.98 11.76 3.56
CA HIS A 189 -7.87 10.67 2.62
C HIS A 189 -9.26 10.34 2.04
N ALA A 190 -9.30 9.71 0.88
CA ALA A 190 -10.51 9.13 0.32
C ALA A 190 -10.21 7.80 -0.38
N MET A 191 -11.20 6.92 -0.45
CA MET A 191 -11.13 5.69 -1.23
C MET A 191 -12.04 5.77 -2.45
N THR A 192 -11.67 5.08 -3.53
CA THR A 192 -12.53 4.88 -4.70
C THR A 192 -13.31 3.56 -4.56
N ILE A 193 -14.07 3.18 -5.60
CA ILE A 193 -14.69 1.85 -5.73
C ILE A 193 -13.67 0.72 -6.05
N ASP A 194 -12.39 1.04 -6.23
CA ASP A 194 -11.35 0.07 -6.56
C ASP A 194 -10.73 -0.58 -5.33
N VAL A 195 -10.47 -1.89 -5.46
CA VAL A 195 -9.54 -2.62 -4.61
C VAL A 195 -8.16 -2.63 -5.27
N VAL A 196 -7.11 -2.66 -4.46
CA VAL A 196 -5.77 -3.01 -4.92
C VAL A 196 -5.54 -4.50 -4.66
N GLY A 197 -5.41 -5.26 -5.75
CA GLY A 197 -5.16 -6.70 -5.73
C GLY A 197 -3.76 -7.01 -5.22
N ASN A 198 -3.64 -7.38 -3.96
CA ASN A 198 -2.42 -7.91 -3.36
C ASN A 198 -2.25 -9.37 -3.79
N VAL A 199 -1.32 -9.62 -4.72
CA VAL A 199 -0.99 -10.98 -5.17
C VAL A 199 -0.28 -11.73 -4.03
N VAL A 200 -0.91 -12.80 -3.56
CA VAL A 200 -0.43 -13.65 -2.47
C VAL A 200 0.35 -14.82 -3.07
N GLY A 201 1.67 -14.86 -2.86
CA GLY A 201 2.49 -16.01 -3.23
C GLY A 201 2.26 -17.23 -2.32
N PRO A 202 3.11 -18.25 -2.37
CA PRO A 202 3.08 -19.35 -1.40
C PRO A 202 3.35 -18.85 0.04
N LEU A 203 2.53 -19.25 1.00
CA LEU A 203 2.74 -19.03 2.44
C LEU A 203 2.42 -20.30 3.23
N SER A 204 3.33 -20.67 4.14
CA SER A 204 2.98 -21.57 5.24
C SER A 204 2.15 -20.84 6.30
N VAL A 205 1.54 -21.60 7.22
CA VAL A 205 0.85 -21.02 8.39
C VAL A 205 1.83 -20.20 9.25
N LYS A 206 3.10 -20.65 9.38
CA LYS A 206 4.15 -19.93 10.12
C LYS A 206 4.43 -18.56 9.51
N ASP A 207 4.41 -18.45 8.18
CA ASP A 207 4.66 -17.18 7.48
C ASP A 207 3.50 -16.20 7.68
N TYR A 208 2.26 -16.68 7.61
CA TYR A 208 1.06 -15.88 7.94
C TYR A 208 1.11 -15.34 9.38
N PHE A 209 1.38 -16.19 10.37
CA PHE A 209 1.55 -15.76 11.77
C PHE A 209 2.68 -14.71 11.89
N SER A 210 3.83 -14.97 11.27
CA SER A 210 4.99 -14.06 11.30
C SER A 210 4.69 -12.71 10.64
N ARG A 211 3.87 -12.67 9.58
CA ARG A 211 3.40 -11.44 8.93
C ARG A 211 2.46 -10.64 9.83
N ARG A 212 1.41 -11.29 10.37
CA ARG A 212 0.45 -10.62 11.28
C ARG A 212 1.13 -10.07 12.53
N ILE A 213 2.01 -10.86 13.17
CA ILE A 213 2.82 -10.43 14.31
C ILE A 213 3.67 -9.20 13.96
N ARG A 214 4.36 -9.21 12.80
CA ARG A 214 5.17 -8.08 12.33
C ARG A 214 4.33 -6.82 12.09
N TRP A 215 3.18 -6.93 11.45
CA TRP A 215 2.31 -5.78 11.18
C TRP A 215 1.76 -5.15 12.47
N ILE A 216 1.33 -5.96 13.44
CA ILE A 216 0.88 -5.45 14.74
C ILE A 216 2.04 -4.77 15.48
N ARG A 217 3.25 -5.36 15.49
CA ARG A 217 4.44 -4.72 16.09
C ARG A 217 4.84 -3.41 15.42
N ALA A 218 4.78 -3.32 14.09
CA ALA A 218 5.11 -2.11 13.34
C ALA A 218 4.20 -0.92 13.69
N ARG A 219 2.89 -1.15 13.85
CA ARG A 219 1.92 -0.10 14.19
C ARG A 219 1.72 0.15 15.69
N LYS A 220 2.27 -0.71 16.55
CA LYS A 220 2.06 -0.76 18.02
C LYS A 220 2.19 0.60 18.72
N TYR A 221 3.18 1.40 18.33
CA TYR A 221 3.44 2.71 18.93
C TYR A 221 2.97 3.89 18.06
N MET A 222 2.38 3.64 16.88
CA MET A 222 1.76 4.68 16.05
C MET A 222 0.36 5.01 16.55
N SER A 223 -0.44 3.99 16.86
CA SER A 223 -1.68 4.14 17.63
C SER A 223 -1.80 3.00 18.64
N ILE A 224 -1.23 3.22 19.83
CA ILE A 224 -1.27 2.24 20.91
C ILE A 224 -2.70 1.99 21.40
N GLY A 225 -3.57 3.02 21.38
CA GLY A 225 -4.99 2.87 21.72
C GLY A 225 -5.73 1.94 20.76
N THR A 226 -5.62 2.17 19.45
CA THR A 226 -6.21 1.28 18.43
C THR A 226 -5.62 -0.14 18.52
N THR A 227 -4.31 -0.25 18.76
CA THR A 227 -3.65 -1.56 18.90
C THR A 227 -4.11 -2.31 20.15
N LEU A 228 -4.39 -1.63 21.26
CA LEU A 228 -4.94 -2.23 22.48
C LEU A 228 -6.41 -2.66 22.32
N VAL A 229 -7.17 -1.99 21.45
CA VAL A 229 -8.58 -2.31 21.17
C VAL A 229 -8.73 -3.40 20.10
N GLU A 230 -7.71 -3.68 19.26
CA GLU A 230 -7.77 -4.69 18.17
C GLU A 230 -8.45 -6.01 18.57
N PRO A 231 -8.15 -6.67 19.71
CA PRO A 231 -8.79 -7.92 20.12
C PRO A 231 -10.32 -7.83 20.33
N PHE A 232 -10.82 -6.65 20.70
CA PHE A 232 -12.26 -6.40 20.92
C PHE A 232 -13.01 -6.08 19.61
N THR A 233 -12.33 -6.17 18.46
CA THR A 233 -12.93 -6.01 17.12
C THR A 233 -12.96 -7.31 16.31
N GLU A 234 -12.37 -8.38 16.85
CA GLU A 234 -12.44 -9.76 16.33
C GLU A 234 -13.62 -10.50 17.00
N SER A 235 -14.18 -11.56 16.39
CA SER A 235 -15.50 -12.09 16.78
C SER A 235 -15.55 -12.62 18.22
N ILE A 236 -14.63 -13.53 18.55
CA ILE A 236 -14.74 -14.40 19.74
C ILE A 236 -14.68 -13.59 21.04
N LEU A 237 -13.70 -12.69 21.19
CA LEU A 237 -13.56 -11.92 22.43
C LEU A 237 -14.71 -10.93 22.60
N LEU A 238 -15.12 -10.26 21.52
CA LEU A 238 -16.27 -9.37 21.54
C LEU A 238 -17.56 -10.13 21.85
N GLY A 239 -17.74 -11.34 21.31
CA GLY A 239 -18.90 -12.20 21.55
C GLY A 239 -19.00 -12.66 23.00
N ILE A 240 -17.87 -12.99 23.63
CA ILE A 240 -17.80 -13.30 25.06
C ILE A 240 -18.20 -12.07 25.89
N VAL A 241 -17.64 -10.90 25.60
CA VAL A 241 -17.96 -9.65 26.33
C VAL A 241 -19.43 -9.27 26.14
N MET A 242 -19.95 -9.34 24.92
CA MET A 242 -21.36 -9.05 24.60
C MET A 242 -22.30 -10.03 25.31
N THR A 243 -22.00 -11.34 25.26
CA THR A 243 -22.82 -12.37 25.91
C THR A 243 -22.87 -12.17 27.43
N LEU A 244 -21.76 -11.79 28.06
CA LEU A 244 -21.71 -11.46 29.49
C LEU A 244 -22.44 -10.15 29.83
N ALA A 245 -22.38 -9.14 28.96
CA ALA A 245 -23.10 -7.87 29.15
C ALA A 245 -24.63 -8.04 29.00
N VAL A 246 -25.07 -8.74 27.96
CA VAL A 246 -26.50 -9.04 27.69
C VAL A 246 -27.11 -9.88 28.82
N ASP A 247 -26.36 -10.88 29.32
CA ASP A 247 -26.73 -11.65 30.52
C ASP A 247 -26.82 -10.77 31.77
N ARG A 248 -25.81 -9.93 32.02
CA ARG A 248 -25.78 -9.09 33.23
C ARG A 248 -26.86 -8.00 33.25
N LEU A 249 -27.40 -7.63 32.09
CA LEU A 249 -28.50 -6.68 31.92
C LEU A 249 -29.89 -7.34 31.79
N ASP A 250 -29.98 -8.67 31.90
CA ASP A 250 -31.19 -9.47 31.69
C ASP A 250 -31.85 -9.31 30.29
N LEU A 251 -31.04 -8.92 29.29
CA LEU A 251 -31.46 -8.70 27.90
C LEU A 251 -31.45 -10.00 27.07
N THR A 252 -31.31 -11.16 27.71
CA THR A 252 -31.26 -12.47 27.03
C THR A 252 -32.62 -12.96 26.57
N ASN A 253 -33.73 -12.41 27.10
CA ASN A 253 -35.10 -12.88 26.86
C ASN A 253 -35.25 -14.40 27.10
N GLY A 254 -34.54 -14.95 28.10
CA GLY A 254 -34.53 -16.38 28.42
C GLY A 254 -33.61 -17.25 27.54
N MET A 255 -32.90 -16.67 26.57
CA MET A 255 -31.93 -17.40 25.74
C MET A 255 -30.69 -17.77 26.54
N SER A 256 -30.23 -19.02 26.43
CA SER A 256 -28.96 -19.41 27.06
C SER A 256 -27.76 -18.71 26.42
N LYS A 257 -26.71 -18.46 27.22
CA LYS A 257 -25.43 -17.85 26.80
C LYS A 257 -24.84 -18.48 25.53
N LYS A 258 -24.99 -19.80 25.37
CA LYS A 258 -24.53 -20.54 24.18
C LYS A 258 -25.26 -20.10 22.91
N VAL A 259 -26.57 -19.83 22.98
CA VAL A 259 -27.37 -19.38 21.84
C VAL A 259 -27.06 -17.93 21.48
N VAL A 260 -26.91 -17.06 22.48
CA VAL A 260 -26.47 -15.66 22.28
C VAL A 260 -25.11 -15.61 21.57
N MET A 261 -24.13 -16.41 22.04
CA MET A 261 -22.82 -16.52 21.41
C MET A 261 -22.89 -17.07 19.97
N MET A 262 -23.69 -18.12 19.72
CA MET A 262 -23.86 -18.66 18.37
C MET A 262 -24.48 -17.65 17.39
N ILE A 263 -25.45 -16.83 17.84
CA ILE A 263 -26.03 -15.77 17.01
C ILE A 263 -25.00 -14.68 16.71
N HIS A 264 -24.21 -14.27 17.70
CA HIS A 264 -23.10 -13.32 17.50
C HIS A 264 -22.10 -13.82 16.45
N GLU A 265 -21.59 -15.04 16.59
CA GLU A 265 -20.62 -15.60 15.64
C GLU A 265 -21.21 -15.73 14.22
N VAL A 266 -22.48 -16.13 14.09
CA VAL A 266 -23.18 -16.15 12.79
C VAL A 266 -23.31 -14.74 12.20
N MET A 267 -23.65 -13.73 13.00
CA MET A 267 -23.72 -12.34 12.53
C MET A 267 -22.34 -11.80 12.11
N TYR A 268 -21.28 -12.09 12.88
CA TYR A 268 -19.91 -11.66 12.58
C TYR A 268 -19.35 -12.35 11.32
N PHE A 269 -19.58 -13.66 11.18
CA PHE A 269 -19.25 -14.42 9.97
C PHE A 269 -20.00 -13.88 8.74
N MET A 270 -21.31 -13.65 8.86
CA MET A 270 -22.11 -13.13 7.75
C MET A 270 -21.67 -11.72 7.35
N LEU A 271 -21.27 -10.88 8.30
CA LEU A 271 -20.71 -9.55 8.01
C LEU A 271 -19.39 -9.64 7.23
N ASP A 272 -18.44 -10.47 7.66
CA ASP A 272 -17.19 -10.71 6.91
C ASP A 272 -17.44 -11.33 5.53
N TYR A 273 -18.38 -12.27 5.43
CA TYR A 273 -18.72 -12.91 4.17
C TYR A 273 -19.40 -11.94 3.19
N LEU A 274 -20.26 -11.03 3.68
CA LEU A 274 -20.88 -9.98 2.87
C LEU A 274 -19.86 -8.93 2.43
N VAL A 275 -18.94 -8.49 3.30
CA VAL A 275 -17.82 -7.63 2.90
C VAL A 275 -16.99 -8.31 1.81
N TYR A 276 -16.62 -9.58 1.99
CA TYR A 276 -15.91 -10.34 0.97
C TYR A 276 -16.67 -10.39 -0.37
N ARG A 277 -17.97 -10.70 -0.33
CA ARG A 277 -18.83 -10.72 -1.53
C ARG A 277 -18.88 -9.37 -2.25
N SER A 278 -18.86 -8.25 -1.53
CA SER A 278 -18.81 -6.91 -2.11
C SER A 278 -17.47 -6.60 -2.76
N LEU A 279 -16.33 -7.03 -2.19
CA LEU A 279 -15.01 -6.86 -2.83
C LEU A 279 -14.93 -7.57 -4.20
N LEU A 280 -15.64 -8.69 -4.35
CA LEU A 280 -15.75 -9.41 -5.64
C LEU A 280 -16.51 -8.63 -6.73
N GLN A 281 -17.18 -7.53 -6.41
CA GLN A 281 -17.88 -6.67 -7.36
C GLN A 281 -17.01 -5.48 -7.83
N SER A 282 -15.78 -5.37 -7.34
CA SER A 282 -14.85 -4.30 -7.75
C SER A 282 -14.39 -4.47 -9.21
N PRO A 283 -14.03 -3.37 -9.93
CA PRO A 283 -13.72 -3.42 -11.36
C PRO A 283 -12.59 -4.39 -11.73
N LEU A 284 -11.53 -4.44 -10.90
CA LEU A 284 -10.41 -5.38 -11.05
C LEU A 284 -10.87 -6.84 -11.04
N VAL A 285 -11.78 -7.18 -10.12
CA VAL A 285 -12.26 -8.57 -9.95
C VAL A 285 -13.23 -8.95 -11.06
N LEU A 286 -14.16 -8.07 -11.41
CA LEU A 286 -15.12 -8.33 -12.49
C LEU A 286 -14.41 -8.52 -13.84
N SER A 287 -13.45 -7.65 -14.17
CA SER A 287 -12.68 -7.76 -15.42
C SER A 287 -11.93 -9.10 -15.53
N ALA A 288 -11.21 -9.50 -14.48
CA ALA A 288 -10.47 -10.76 -14.49
C ALA A 288 -11.37 -12.01 -14.46
N LEU A 289 -12.55 -11.95 -13.82
CA LEU A 289 -13.56 -13.02 -13.91
C LEU A 289 -14.18 -13.13 -15.32
N GLN A 290 -14.36 -11.99 -16.01
CA GLN A 290 -14.83 -11.97 -17.41
C GLN A 290 -13.81 -12.61 -18.35
N SER A 291 -12.54 -12.18 -18.29
CA SER A 291 -11.46 -12.77 -19.13
C SER A 291 -11.32 -14.27 -18.91
N ALA A 292 -11.44 -14.76 -17.67
CA ALA A 292 -11.39 -16.19 -17.34
C ALA A 292 -12.61 -17.00 -17.83
N SER A 293 -13.64 -16.36 -18.41
CA SER A 293 -14.87 -17.00 -18.89
C SER A 293 -15.05 -16.97 -20.42
N ALA A 294 -14.21 -16.22 -21.14
CA ALA A 294 -14.28 -16.08 -22.58
C ALA A 294 -13.47 -17.18 -23.29
N PRO A 295 -14.04 -17.90 -24.29
CA PRO A 295 -13.24 -18.69 -25.22
C PRO A 295 -12.38 -17.73 -26.07
N GLY A 296 -11.06 -17.81 -25.91
CA GLY A 296 -10.13 -16.84 -26.48
C GLY A 296 -10.16 -16.79 -28.02
N PRO A 297 -10.36 -15.63 -28.66
CA PRO A 297 -10.22 -15.48 -30.10
C PRO A 297 -8.73 -15.61 -30.50
N ILE A 298 -8.43 -16.48 -31.47
CA ILE A 298 -7.07 -16.69 -31.98
C ILE A 298 -6.65 -15.48 -32.84
N TYR A 299 -5.98 -14.50 -32.22
CA TYR A 299 -5.37 -13.37 -32.93
C TYR A 299 -3.97 -13.73 -33.46
N THR A 300 -3.92 -14.32 -34.66
CA THR A 300 -2.67 -14.52 -35.42
C THR A 300 -2.10 -13.19 -35.90
N ARG A 301 -1.30 -12.53 -35.05
CA ARG A 301 -0.59 -11.30 -35.41
C ARG A 301 0.48 -11.59 -36.46
N GLN A 302 0.20 -11.28 -37.74
CA GLN A 302 1.22 -11.31 -38.79
C GLN A 302 2.38 -10.36 -38.44
N PRO A 303 3.64 -10.77 -38.58
CA PRO A 303 4.78 -9.89 -38.39
C PRO A 303 4.83 -8.84 -39.52
N ALA A 304 5.06 -7.58 -39.15
CA ALA A 304 5.24 -6.51 -40.13
C ALA A 304 6.52 -6.76 -40.94
N LYS A 305 6.41 -6.82 -42.28
CA LYS A 305 7.58 -6.88 -43.15
C LYS A 305 8.34 -5.55 -43.07
N ALA A 306 9.60 -5.61 -42.64
CA ALA A 306 10.52 -4.49 -42.80
C ALA A 306 10.78 -4.25 -44.31
N SER A 307 10.41 -3.07 -44.81
CA SER A 307 10.69 -2.66 -46.18
C SER A 307 12.12 -2.12 -46.27
N ALA A 308 13.07 -2.99 -46.60
CA ALA A 308 14.43 -2.57 -46.95
C ALA A 308 14.42 -1.68 -48.21
N SER A 309 15.31 -0.70 -48.25
CA SER A 309 15.39 0.28 -49.33
C SER A 309 16.05 -0.30 -50.60
N THR A 310 15.42 -0.09 -51.75
CA THR A 310 16.06 -0.16 -53.07
C THR A 310 15.90 1.19 -53.76
N GLY A 311 17.01 1.73 -54.27
CA GLY A 311 17.04 3.05 -54.89
C GLY A 311 17.10 2.97 -56.42
N SER A 312 16.41 3.89 -57.09
CA SER A 312 16.67 4.27 -58.47
C SER A 312 16.25 5.73 -58.72
N SER A 313 16.80 6.33 -59.78
CA SER A 313 16.84 7.76 -60.03
C SER A 313 15.61 8.32 -60.77
N SER A 314 15.26 9.60 -60.55
CA SER A 314 15.51 10.69 -61.53
C SER A 314 14.72 12.00 -61.27
N SER A 315 15.18 13.10 -61.88
CA SER A 315 14.44 14.35 -62.21
C SER A 315 14.04 15.36 -61.10
N SER A 316 14.72 16.53 -61.12
CA SER A 316 14.22 17.94 -61.02
C SER A 316 12.83 18.26 -60.39
N THR A 317 12.68 19.32 -59.57
CA THR A 317 12.80 20.75 -59.99
C THR A 317 12.92 21.77 -58.82
N VAL A 318 13.80 22.78 -58.98
CA VAL A 318 13.85 24.20 -58.46
C VAL A 318 12.81 24.60 -57.36
N VAL A 319 13.14 24.94 -56.09
CA VAL A 319 13.92 26.09 -55.50
C VAL A 319 13.16 27.45 -55.56
N PRO A 320 13.26 28.37 -54.57
CA PRO A 320 13.90 28.33 -53.23
C PRO A 320 12.87 27.87 -52.15
N SER A 321 12.69 28.34 -50.89
CA SER A 321 13.18 29.46 -50.03
C SER A 321 12.85 29.12 -48.55
N SER A 322 13.38 29.70 -47.46
CA SER A 322 14.50 30.61 -47.15
C SER A 322 14.62 30.80 -45.61
N ALA A 323 15.57 31.63 -45.13
CA ALA A 323 15.83 32.05 -43.74
C ALA A 323 16.58 31.06 -42.81
N SER A 324 17.55 31.59 -42.05
CA SER A 324 18.53 30.87 -41.25
C SER A 324 18.55 31.31 -39.79
N ALA A 325 18.78 30.36 -38.89
CA ALA A 325 19.22 30.62 -37.51
C ALA A 325 20.15 29.48 -37.06
N SER A 326 21.32 29.82 -36.54
CA SER A 326 22.36 28.86 -36.15
C SER A 326 22.43 28.70 -34.63
N SER A 327 22.42 27.46 -34.13
CA SER A 327 22.84 27.12 -32.77
C SER A 327 23.78 25.90 -32.80
N SER A 328 24.93 26.05 -32.17
CA SER A 328 25.98 25.03 -32.12
C SER A 328 25.63 23.92 -31.14
N SER A 329 25.59 22.67 -31.61
CA SER A 329 25.55 21.49 -30.73
C SER A 329 26.95 21.26 -30.13
N ALA A 330 27.07 21.38 -28.81
CA ALA A 330 28.30 21.07 -28.08
C ALA A 330 28.25 19.62 -27.59
N THR A 331 29.08 18.75 -28.17
CA THR A 331 29.18 17.34 -27.77
C THR A 331 29.79 17.20 -26.37
N TYR A 332 28.96 16.91 -25.36
CA TYR A 332 29.43 16.53 -24.03
C TYR A 332 29.73 15.03 -23.99
N HIS A 333 31.01 14.67 -23.83
CA HIS A 333 31.42 13.29 -23.57
C HIS A 333 31.07 12.89 -22.14
N HIS A 334 30.45 11.72 -21.97
CA HIS A 334 30.17 11.11 -20.67
C HIS A 334 31.31 10.16 -20.28
N PRO A 335 32.06 10.39 -19.18
CA PRO A 335 33.26 9.62 -18.86
C PRO A 335 32.94 8.43 -17.95
N TYR A 336 32.26 7.41 -18.47
CA TYR A 336 32.28 6.06 -17.92
C TYR A 336 32.07 5.05 -19.04
N SER A 337 33.06 4.19 -19.28
CA SER A 337 33.04 3.16 -20.32
C SER A 337 33.64 1.87 -19.76
N GLU A 338 32.86 1.18 -18.94
CA GLU A 338 33.11 -0.20 -18.54
C GLU A 338 32.33 -1.13 -19.48
N GLN A 339 32.88 -2.31 -19.75
CA GLN A 339 32.35 -3.22 -20.78
C GLN A 339 31.30 -4.15 -20.19
N GLU A 340 30.02 -3.82 -20.36
CA GLU A 340 28.93 -4.79 -20.22
C GLU A 340 28.67 -5.45 -21.59
N GLU A 341 28.60 -6.78 -21.63
CA GLU A 341 28.31 -7.54 -22.85
C GLU A 341 26.80 -7.49 -23.16
N GLU A 342 26.40 -7.13 -24.38
CA GLU A 342 24.98 -7.19 -24.77
C GLU A 342 24.46 -8.64 -24.72
N PRO A 343 23.36 -8.92 -24.00
CA PRO A 343 22.76 -10.24 -24.00
C PRO A 343 22.16 -10.54 -25.37
N SER A 344 22.42 -11.76 -25.86
CA SER A 344 22.10 -12.17 -27.23
C SER A 344 20.62 -11.98 -27.59
N GLN A 345 20.34 -11.68 -28.87
CA GLN A 345 18.97 -11.43 -29.34
C GLN A 345 18.01 -12.61 -29.14
N GLN A 346 18.52 -13.83 -28.93
CA GLN A 346 17.71 -14.99 -28.56
C GLN A 346 17.25 -14.92 -27.10
N GLN A 347 18.11 -14.53 -26.15
CA GLN A 347 17.73 -14.37 -24.75
C GLN A 347 16.66 -13.27 -24.58
N GLN A 348 16.84 -12.13 -25.26
CA GLN A 348 15.84 -11.05 -25.27
C GLN A 348 14.49 -11.50 -25.86
N GLN A 349 14.49 -12.44 -26.82
CA GLN A 349 13.25 -13.01 -27.36
C GLN A 349 12.64 -14.05 -26.42
N GLU A 350 13.43 -14.90 -25.77
CA GLU A 350 12.93 -15.88 -24.80
C GLU A 350 12.31 -15.21 -23.56
N GLU A 351 12.96 -14.19 -22.97
CA GLU A 351 12.38 -13.40 -21.87
C GLU A 351 11.07 -12.72 -22.31
N GLN A 352 11.08 -12.06 -23.46
CA GLN A 352 9.87 -11.40 -24.02
C GLN A 352 8.75 -12.35 -24.44
N HIS A 353 9.01 -13.66 -24.59
CA HIS A 353 8.00 -14.68 -24.80
C HIS A 353 7.50 -15.28 -23.47
N HIS A 354 8.40 -15.43 -22.48
CA HIS A 354 8.06 -15.97 -21.17
C HIS A 354 7.21 -15.01 -20.34
N GLU A 355 7.49 -13.70 -20.40
CA GLU A 355 6.64 -12.68 -19.76
C GLU A 355 5.23 -12.60 -20.38
N ARG A 356 5.10 -12.85 -21.68
CA ARG A 356 3.85 -12.62 -22.43
C ARG A 356 2.82 -13.73 -22.24
N ASP A 357 3.28 -14.97 -22.07
CA ASP A 357 2.42 -16.15 -21.92
C ASP A 357 2.07 -16.43 -20.45
N GLY A 358 2.94 -16.04 -19.50
CA GLY A 358 2.74 -16.27 -18.07
C GLY A 358 1.78 -15.31 -17.34
N GLY A 359 1.36 -14.21 -17.99
CA GLY A 359 0.65 -13.11 -17.33
C GLY A 359 -0.84 -13.38 -17.02
N GLU A 360 -1.56 -14.04 -17.93
CA GLU A 360 -3.03 -14.13 -17.87
C GLU A 360 -3.55 -15.36 -17.10
N GLU A 361 -2.75 -16.40 -16.94
CA GLU A 361 -3.23 -17.69 -16.42
C GLU A 361 -3.47 -17.69 -14.89
N LEU A 362 -2.90 -16.76 -14.13
CA LEU A 362 -2.60 -16.99 -12.71
C LEU A 362 -3.75 -16.83 -11.70
N ILE A 363 -4.91 -16.26 -12.05
CA ILE A 363 -5.77 -15.61 -11.06
C ILE A 363 -6.96 -16.48 -10.57
N GLN A 364 -6.95 -16.94 -9.30
CA GLN A 364 -8.17 -17.35 -8.57
C GLN A 364 -8.56 -16.27 -7.55
N ILE A 365 -9.63 -15.53 -7.84
CA ILE A 365 -10.15 -14.47 -6.95
C ILE A 365 -11.23 -14.98 -5.99
N LYS A 366 -11.95 -16.03 -6.41
CA LYS A 366 -13.14 -16.52 -5.72
C LYS A 366 -12.84 -17.75 -4.87
N LEU A 367 -12.81 -17.55 -3.56
CA LEU A 367 -12.91 -18.58 -2.54
C LEU A 367 -14.31 -19.22 -2.61
N ASN A 368 -14.42 -20.52 -2.40
CA ASN A 368 -15.72 -21.15 -2.20
C ASN A 368 -16.21 -20.94 -0.75
N PHE A 369 -17.47 -21.28 -0.45
CA PHE A 369 -18.06 -21.05 0.87
C PHE A 369 -17.32 -21.79 1.99
N PHE A 370 -16.95 -23.05 1.78
CA PHE A 370 -16.26 -23.87 2.78
C PHE A 370 -14.81 -23.41 2.99
N GLU A 371 -14.11 -23.01 1.93
CA GLU A 371 -12.79 -22.37 2.03
C GLU A 371 -12.87 -21.10 2.88
N PHE A 372 -13.83 -20.22 2.61
CA PHE A 372 -14.01 -19.00 3.40
C PHE A 372 -14.34 -19.31 4.87
N LEU A 373 -15.27 -20.24 5.12
CA LEU A 373 -15.66 -20.67 6.48
C LEU A 373 -14.50 -21.27 7.29
N ILE A 374 -13.70 -22.13 6.67
CA ILE A 374 -12.52 -22.75 7.31
C ILE A 374 -11.45 -21.69 7.59
N GLY A 375 -11.13 -20.85 6.59
CA GLY A 375 -10.14 -19.79 6.75
C GLY A 375 -10.56 -18.68 7.73
N TRP A 376 -11.86 -18.37 7.80
CA TRP A 376 -12.43 -17.42 8.75
C TRP A 376 -12.34 -17.96 10.18
N THR A 377 -12.83 -19.18 10.43
CA THR A 377 -12.79 -19.83 11.75
C THR A 377 -11.36 -19.93 12.28
N LEU A 378 -10.42 -20.38 11.45
CA LEU A 378 -9.01 -20.49 11.84
C LEU A 378 -8.34 -19.13 12.06
N ARG A 379 -8.81 -18.05 11.41
CA ARG A 379 -8.34 -16.68 11.65
C ARG A 379 -8.87 -16.13 12.97
N GLU A 380 -10.17 -16.25 13.24
CA GLU A 380 -10.76 -15.81 14.53
C GLU A 380 -10.12 -16.57 15.71
N CYS A 381 -9.98 -17.91 15.62
CA CYS A 381 -9.31 -18.72 16.64
C CYS A 381 -7.82 -18.39 16.86
N SER A 382 -7.15 -17.75 15.90
CA SER A 382 -5.73 -17.35 16.02
C SER A 382 -5.51 -15.86 16.29
N ALA A 383 -6.52 -15.01 16.14
CA ALA A 383 -6.36 -13.56 16.24
C ALA A 383 -5.83 -13.11 17.63
N LEU A 384 -6.42 -13.61 18.71
CA LEU A 384 -6.02 -13.25 20.08
C LEU A 384 -4.60 -13.74 20.43
N SER A 385 -4.21 -14.94 20.01
CA SER A 385 -2.87 -15.49 20.28
C SER A 385 -1.79 -14.79 19.45
N ILE A 386 -2.07 -14.48 18.18
CA ILE A 386 -1.25 -13.62 17.33
C ILE A 386 -1.04 -12.24 17.99
N TRP A 387 -2.11 -11.62 18.51
CA TRP A 387 -2.03 -10.32 19.16
C TRP A 387 -1.22 -10.36 20.47
N LEU A 388 -1.44 -11.36 21.34
CA LEU A 388 -0.67 -11.54 22.58
C LEU A 388 0.83 -11.70 22.29
N ILE A 389 1.19 -12.51 21.30
CA ILE A 389 2.58 -12.72 20.86
C ILE A 389 3.14 -11.43 20.23
N ALA A 390 2.34 -10.67 19.48
CA ALA A 390 2.78 -9.39 18.94
C ALA A 390 3.08 -8.37 20.06
N MET A 391 2.20 -8.25 21.05
CA MET A 391 2.30 -7.27 22.13
C MET A 391 3.40 -7.57 23.15
N SER A 392 3.80 -8.82 23.34
CA SER A 392 4.84 -9.21 24.29
C SER A 392 6.27 -8.78 23.91
N SER A 393 6.51 -8.34 22.67
CA SER A 393 7.85 -7.91 22.21
C SER A 393 7.77 -6.74 21.23
N ASN A 394 8.88 -5.99 21.15
CA ASN A 394 9.07 -4.88 20.20
C ASN A 394 10.01 -5.25 19.04
N LYS A 395 10.65 -6.43 19.08
CA LYS A 395 11.60 -6.86 18.04
C LYS A 395 10.87 -7.44 16.81
N VAL A 396 11.35 -7.10 15.62
CA VAL A 396 10.78 -7.48 14.32
C VAL A 396 11.89 -8.02 13.41
N GLN A 397 11.73 -9.23 12.90
CA GLN A 397 12.61 -9.78 11.87
C GLN A 397 12.21 -9.23 10.48
N TRP A 398 13.14 -8.55 9.81
CA TRP A 398 12.84 -7.72 8.64
C TRP A 398 13.35 -8.30 7.31
N ARG A 399 12.46 -9.09 6.67
CA ARG A 399 12.59 -9.68 5.32
C ARG A 399 13.80 -10.61 5.13
N LYS A 400 15.04 -10.09 5.16
CA LYS A 400 16.27 -10.88 5.09
C LYS A 400 16.54 -11.61 6.43
N PRO A 401 17.20 -12.78 6.43
CA PRO A 401 17.81 -13.34 7.64
C PRO A 401 18.78 -12.33 8.29
N GLY A 402 18.97 -12.44 9.61
CA GLY A 402 19.89 -11.57 10.37
C GLY A 402 19.32 -10.21 10.77
N LYS A 403 18.65 -9.46 9.88
CA LYS A 403 18.18 -8.10 10.22
C LYS A 403 16.99 -8.11 11.18
N VAL A 404 17.26 -7.73 12.43
CA VAL A 404 16.26 -7.54 13.49
C VAL A 404 16.18 -6.06 13.83
N LEU A 405 14.97 -5.51 13.83
CA LEU A 405 14.67 -4.12 14.16
C LEU A 405 13.88 -4.05 15.46
N THR A 406 14.14 -3.05 16.30
CA THR A 406 13.36 -2.79 17.52
C THR A 406 12.47 -1.58 17.31
N VAL A 407 11.15 -1.75 17.44
CA VAL A 407 10.18 -0.64 17.34
C VAL A 407 10.19 0.16 18.66
N LEU A 408 10.54 1.43 18.56
CA LEU A 408 10.68 2.38 19.66
C LEU A 408 9.33 3.00 20.04
N ARG A 409 9.26 3.64 21.22
CA ARG A 409 8.02 4.26 21.74
C ARG A 409 7.51 5.46 20.90
N ASN A 410 8.37 6.05 20.09
CA ASN A 410 8.05 7.08 19.08
C ASN A 410 7.74 6.48 17.69
N ALA A 411 7.42 5.18 17.62
CA ALA A 411 7.17 4.37 16.43
C ALA A 411 8.34 4.19 15.45
N ARG A 412 9.46 4.89 15.62
CA ARG A 412 10.68 4.70 14.82
C ARG A 412 11.28 3.31 15.05
N VAL A 413 12.21 2.89 14.18
CA VAL A 413 13.03 1.69 14.39
C VAL A 413 14.51 1.98 14.49
N ALA A 414 15.15 1.29 15.45
CA ALA A 414 16.59 1.10 15.50
C ALA A 414 16.94 -0.34 15.14
N GLU A 415 18.18 -0.59 14.70
CA GLU A 415 18.68 -1.96 14.57
C GLU A 415 18.88 -2.58 15.96
N SER A 416 18.65 -3.90 16.04
CA SER A 416 18.87 -4.64 17.26
C SER A 416 20.24 -5.28 17.24
N ASN A 417 21.08 -4.85 18.18
CA ASN A 417 22.08 -5.71 18.80
C ASN A 417 21.42 -6.90 19.52
#